data_AF-A0A2A9E521-F1
#
_entry.id   AF-A0A2A9E521-F1
#
_cell.length_a   1.000
_cell.length_b   1.000
_cell.length_c   1.000
_cell.angle_alpha   90.00
_cell.angle_beta   90.00
_cell.angle_gamma   90.00
#
_symmetry.space_group_name_H-M   'P 1'
#
loop_
_entity.id
_entity.type
_entity.pdbx_description
1 polymer ?
#
loop_
_entity_poly.entity_id
_entity_poly.type
_entity_poly.pdbx_seq_one_letter_code
_entity_poly.pdbx_strand_id
1 'polypeptide(L)'
;MSVMASYLALITVRDEMDNDEIDGMRDALGAVNPPEQSGAAMVFLVPGEAPDAEVALSAATQHAGEILDGYDYEVEVSESV
;
A
#
# COMPACT_ATOMS: atom_id res chain seq x y z
N MET A 1 19.93 -16.88 -11.03
CA MET A 1 18.92 -15.93 -11.53
C MET A 1 17.98 -15.71 -10.37
N SER A 2 18.00 -14.54 -9.71
CA SER A 2 16.96 -14.24 -8.72
C SER A 2 15.68 -14.03 -9.50
N VAL A 3 14.70 -14.90 -9.29
CA VAL A 3 13.32 -14.69 -9.71
C VAL A 3 12.75 -13.64 -8.76
N MET A 4 12.51 -12.43 -9.25
CA MET A 4 11.73 -11.45 -8.49
C MET A 4 10.27 -11.88 -8.59
N ALA A 5 9.60 -12.04 -7.45
CA ALA A 5 8.17 -12.29 -7.40
C ALA A 5 7.44 -10.94 -7.32
N SER A 6 6.29 -10.88 -7.99
CA SER A 6 5.41 -9.72 -7.96
C SER A 6 4.52 -9.81 -6.72
N TYR A 7 4.48 -8.73 -5.95
CA TYR A 7 3.69 -8.63 -4.74
C TYR A 7 2.72 -7.46 -4.85
N LEU A 8 1.59 -7.60 -4.18
CA LEU A 8 0.65 -6.51 -3.95
C LEU A 8 0.67 -6.19 -2.46
N ALA A 9 1.06 -4.96 -2.14
CA ALA A 9 0.90 -4.39 -0.82
C ALA A 9 -0.49 -3.75 -0.70
N LEU A 10 -1.23 -4.18 0.31
CA LEU A 10 -2.50 -3.61 0.71
C LEU A 10 -2.23 -2.67 1.87
N ILE A 11 -2.47 -1.38 1.67
CA ILE A 11 -2.26 -0.34 2.68
C ILE A 11 -3.64 0.14 3.12
N THR A 12 -4.01 -0.15 4.35
CA THR A 12 -5.30 0.24 4.93
C THR A 12 -5.12 1.43 5.86
N VAL A 13 -5.61 2.60 5.47
CA VAL A 13 -5.59 3.83 6.28
C VAL A 13 -6.90 3.92 7.07
N ARG A 14 -6.84 3.94 8.40
CA ARG A 14 -8.00 3.97 9.30
C ARG A 14 -8.33 5.41 9.72
N ASP A 15 -8.34 6.32 8.76
CA ASP A 15 -8.63 7.73 8.97
C ASP A 15 -9.70 8.21 7.98
N GLU A 16 -10.44 9.27 8.35
CA GLU A 16 -11.45 9.85 7.47
C GLU A 16 -10.75 10.73 6.44
N MET A 17 -10.69 10.26 5.20
CA MET A 17 -10.06 10.98 4.09
C MET A 17 -11.09 11.49 3.09
N ASP A 18 -10.89 12.72 2.63
CA ASP A 18 -11.66 13.26 1.51
C ASP A 18 -11.13 12.74 0.16
N ASN A 19 -11.95 12.86 -0.89
CA ASN A 19 -11.59 12.34 -2.23
C ASN A 19 -10.28 12.96 -2.79
N ASP A 20 -10.00 14.23 -2.49
CA ASP A 20 -8.74 14.87 -2.89
C ASP A 20 -7.52 14.27 -2.17
N GLU A 21 -7.65 13.95 -0.87
CA GLU A 21 -6.60 13.27 -0.11
C GLU A 21 -6.38 11.85 -0.61
N ILE A 22 -7.47 11.14 -0.91
CA ILE A 22 -7.44 9.78 -1.46
C ILE A 22 -6.69 9.77 -2.80
N ASP A 23 -6.99 10.69 -3.72
CA ASP A 23 -6.32 10.72 -5.02
C ASP A 23 -4.83 11.10 -4.89
N GLY A 24 -4.52 12.05 -4.00
CA GLY A 24 -3.14 12.42 -3.67
C GLY A 24 -2.33 11.28 -3.05
N MET A 25 -2.91 10.54 -2.10
CA MET A 25 -2.27 9.36 -1.51
C MET A 25 -2.14 8.22 -2.51
N ARG A 26 -3.14 8.00 -3.37
CA ARG A 26 -3.07 6.99 -4.43
C ARG A 26 -1.86 7.24 -5.34
N ASP A 27 -1.68 8.49 -5.77
CA ASP A 27 -0.55 8.89 -6.61
C ASP A 27 0.79 8.75 -5.86
N ALA A 28 0.87 9.27 -4.63
CA ALA A 28 2.07 9.22 -3.83
C ALA A 28 2.53 7.78 -3.54
N LEU A 29 1.60 6.90 -3.16
CA LEU A 29 1.84 5.48 -2.87
C LEU A 29 2.07 4.65 -4.15
N GLY A 30 1.79 5.19 -5.34
CA GLY A 30 1.86 4.46 -6.60
C GLY A 30 0.82 3.35 -6.72
N ALA A 31 -0.36 3.53 -6.13
CA ALA A 31 -1.40 2.51 -6.14
C ALA A 31 -2.03 2.37 -7.55
N VAL A 32 -2.19 1.12 -8.01
CA VAL A 32 -2.61 0.82 -9.40
C VAL A 32 -4.11 0.80 -9.61
N ASN A 33 -4.88 0.60 -8.55
CA ASN A 33 -6.33 0.58 -8.58
C ASN A 33 -6.90 1.81 -7.85
N PRO A 34 -8.14 2.22 -8.20
CA PRO A 34 -8.87 3.13 -7.33
C PRO A 34 -8.95 2.48 -5.94
N PRO A 35 -8.52 3.20 -4.90
CA PRO A 35 -8.57 2.65 -3.55
C PRO A 35 -10.00 2.31 -3.18
N GLU A 36 -10.16 1.25 -2.40
CA GLU A 36 -11.48 0.75 -1.99
C GLU A 36 -11.78 1.20 -0.56
N GLN A 37 -12.96 1.78 -0.35
CA GLN A 37 -13.42 2.13 0.98
C GLN A 37 -13.98 0.88 1.67
N SER A 38 -13.39 0.54 2.82
CA SER A 38 -13.81 -0.59 3.66
C SER A 38 -14.28 -0.06 5.01
N GLY A 39 -15.59 0.22 5.12
CA GLY A 39 -16.16 0.84 6.31
C GLY A 39 -15.65 2.27 6.50
N ALA A 40 -14.95 2.52 7.60
CA ALA A 40 -14.32 3.81 7.90
C ALA A 40 -12.83 3.89 7.48
N ALA A 41 -12.32 2.85 6.83
CA ALA A 41 -10.93 2.79 6.38
C ALA A 41 -10.84 2.82 4.85
N MET A 42 -9.68 3.27 4.35
CA MET A 42 -9.38 3.35 2.92
C MET A 42 -8.26 2.37 2.57
N VAL A 43 -8.48 1.51 1.57
CA VAL A 43 -7.54 0.46 1.17
C VAL A 43 -6.89 0.81 -0.16
N PHE A 44 -5.56 0.91 -0.18
CA PHE A 44 -4.74 1.19 -1.35
C PHE A 44 -3.97 -0.07 -1.78
N LEU A 45 -3.96 -0.35 -3.08
CA LEU A 45 -3.24 -1.49 -3.66
C LEU A 45 -1.99 -1.01 -4.39
N VAL A 46 -0.82 -1.26 -3.79
CA VAL A 46 0.48 -0.84 -4.30
C VAL A 46 1.25 -2.06 -4.82
N PRO A 47 1.60 -2.13 -6.12
CA PRO A 47 2.43 -3.20 -6.63
C PRO A 47 3.89 -3.01 -6.19
N GLY A 48 4.57 -4.11 -5.91
CA GLY A 48 5.99 -4.13 -5.61
C GLY A 48 6.68 -5.38 -6.16
N GLU A 49 7.97 -5.26 -6.43
CA GLU A 49 8.81 -6.39 -6.83
C GLU A 49 9.78 -6.68 -5.69
N ALA A 50 9.77 -7.93 -5.20
CA ALA A 50 10.65 -8.35 -4.12
C ALA A 50 11.11 -9.80 -4.33
N PRO A 51 12.24 -10.20 -3.73
CA PRO A 51 12.65 -11.60 -3.73
C PRO A 51 11.72 -12.48 -2.89
N ASP A 52 11.14 -11.94 -1.81
CA ASP A 52 10.29 -12.67 -0.85
C ASP A 52 9.25 -11.72 -0.21
N ALA A 53 8.18 -12.29 0.35
CA ALA A 53 7.08 -11.54 0.97
C ALA A 53 7.54 -10.64 2.15
N GLU A 54 8.51 -11.09 2.95
CA GLU A 54 9.07 -10.29 4.05
C GLU A 54 9.78 -9.03 3.54
N VAL A 55 10.48 -9.13 2.40
CA VAL A 55 11.17 -8.00 1.79
C VAL A 55 10.16 -7.04 1.16
N ALA A 56 9.14 -7.56 0.49
CA ALA A 56 8.03 -6.76 -0.02
C ALA A 56 7.33 -5.99 1.10
N LEU A 57 7.04 -6.67 2.23
CA LEU A 57 6.40 -6.04 3.38
C LEU A 57 7.28 -4.94 3.96
N SER A 58 8.57 -5.23 4.20
CA SER A 58 9.49 -4.23 4.75
C SER A 58 9.65 -3.02 3.84
N ALA A 59 9.72 -3.21 2.52
CA ALA A 59 9.78 -2.11 1.55
C ALA A 59 8.47 -1.31 1.52
N ALA A 60 7.33 -1.99 1.48
CA ALA A 60 6.01 -1.35 1.49
C ALA A 60 5.77 -0.56 2.79
N THR A 61 6.12 -1.12 3.96
CA THR A 61 6.00 -0.43 5.25
C THR A 61 6.89 0.80 5.32
N GLN A 62 8.13 0.73 4.82
CA GLN A 62 9.02 1.89 4.77
C GLN A 62 8.44 2.98 3.87
N HIS A 63 8.01 2.62 2.66
CA HIS A 63 7.43 3.57 1.71
C HIS A 63 6.13 4.20 2.23
N ALA A 64 5.24 3.38 2.80
CA ALA A 64 4.01 3.84 3.44
C ALA A 64 4.32 4.79 4.60
N GLY A 65 5.33 4.50 5.43
CA GLY A 65 5.72 5.37 6.54
C GLY A 65 6.31 6.73 6.13
N GLU A 66 6.92 6.82 4.95
CA GLU A 66 7.37 8.12 4.42
C GLU A 66 6.21 9.00 3.93
N ILE A 67 5.09 8.39 3.52
CA ILE A 67 3.94 9.09 2.92
C ILE A 67 2.83 9.32 3.94
N LEU A 68 2.54 8.33 4.77
CA LEU A 68 1.47 8.29 5.76
C LEU A 68 1.95 8.67 7.15
N ASP A 69 3.02 9.48 7.24
CA ASP A 69 3.50 9.99 8.53
C ASP A 69 2.38 10.75 9.25
N GLY A 70 2.04 10.29 10.45
CA GLY A 70 0.96 10.85 11.26
C GLY A 70 -0.44 10.24 11.05
N TYR A 71 -0.62 9.31 10.12
CA TYR A 71 -1.87 8.57 9.92
C TYR A 71 -1.85 7.21 10.63
N ASP A 72 -3.02 6.71 11.04
CA ASP A 72 -3.17 5.31 11.48
C ASP A 72 -3.33 4.43 10.24
N TYR A 73 -2.34 3.58 9.96
CA TYR A 73 -2.38 2.69 8.80
C TYR A 73 -1.81 1.30 9.10
N GLU A 74 -2.23 0.34 8.29
CA GLU A 74 -1.81 -1.05 8.33
C GLU A 74 -1.31 -1.46 6.95
N VAL A 75 -0.20 -2.19 6.88
CA VAL A 75 0.38 -2.69 5.63
C VAL A 75 0.39 -4.20 5.65
N GLU A 76 -0.24 -4.80 4.65
CA GLU A 76 -0.22 -6.23 4.40
C GLU A 76 0.33 -6.50 3.01
N VAL A 77 0.98 -7.63 2.81
CA VAL A 77 1.48 -8.02 1.49
C VAL A 77 0.93 -9.39 1.11
N SER A 78 0.41 -9.49 -0.11
CA SER A 78 0.01 -10.75 -0.73
C SER A 78 0.85 -11.04 -1.97
N GLU A 79 1.22 -12.30 -2.14
CA GLU A 79 1.81 -12.81 -3.37
C GLU A 79 0.82 -12.62 -4.52
N SER A 80 1.24 -11.90 -5.56
CA SER A 80 0.45 -11.72 -6.76
C SER A 80 0.74 -12.91 -7.67
N VAL A 81 -0.09 -13.96 -7.57
CA VAL A 81 -0.02 -15.21 -8.36
C VAL A 81 -0.10 -14.98 -9.87
#